data_AF-A0A4Q5SBN6-F1
#
_entry.id   AF-A0A4Q5SBN6-F1
#
_cell.length_a   1.000
_cell.length_b   1.000
_cell.length_c   1.000
_cell.angle_alpha   90.00
_cell.angle_beta   90.00
_cell.angle_gamma   90.00
#
_symmetry.space_group_name_H-M   'P 1'
#
loop_
_entity.id
_entity.type
_entity.pdbx_description
1 polymer ?
#
loop_
_entity_poly.entity_id
_entity_poly.type
_entity_poly.pdbx_seq_one_letter_code
_entity_poly.pdbx_strand_id
1 'polypeptide(L)'
;MDSADKKPNRKIIHIDMDAFYASVEQRDNPEYRGKAVVVGGLPEGRGGVVATASYEARTFGVRSAMPSKKALQLCPDAVFVRPRFAAYKEVSQKIREIFSRYT
;
A
#
# COMPACT_ATOMS: atom_id res chain seq x y z
N MET A 1 -40.80 36.13 4.96
CA MET A 1 -39.87 35.76 6.04
C MET A 1 -39.16 34.48 5.63
N ASP A 2 -37.91 34.68 5.24
CA ASP A 2 -36.76 33.78 5.23
C ASP A 2 -36.89 32.40 4.58
N SER A 3 -36.53 32.40 3.29
CA SER A 3 -36.12 31.23 2.53
C SER A 3 -34.84 30.66 3.17
N ALA A 4 -34.96 29.54 3.87
CA ALA A 4 -33.83 28.83 4.46
C ALA A 4 -32.81 28.46 3.37
N ASP A 5 -31.60 28.99 3.51
CA ASP A 5 -30.47 28.79 2.60
C ASP A 5 -30.06 27.30 2.58
N LYS A 6 -30.45 26.60 1.51
CA LYS A 6 -30.22 25.16 1.35
C LYS A 6 -28.75 24.97 0.97
N LYS A 7 -27.90 24.60 1.94
CA LYS A 7 -26.48 24.29 1.67
C LYS A 7 -26.36 23.33 0.47
N PRO A 8 -25.46 23.59 -0.49
CA PRO A 8 -25.33 22.74 -1.66
C PRO A 8 -24.95 21.31 -1.24
N ASN A 9 -25.54 20.32 -1.91
CA ASN A 9 -25.28 18.91 -1.66
C ASN A 9 -23.80 18.58 -1.91
N ARG A 10 -23.06 18.27 -0.84
CA ARG A 10 -21.65 17.89 -0.92
C ARG A 10 -21.50 16.46 -1.41
N LYS A 11 -20.68 16.24 -2.44
CA LYS A 11 -20.26 14.91 -2.88
C LYS A 11 -18.91 14.57 -2.23
N ILE A 12 -18.82 13.43 -1.56
CA ILE A 12 -17.60 12.98 -0.88
C ILE A 12 -17.16 11.68 -1.55
N ILE A 13 -15.91 11.63 -1.99
CA ILE A 13 -15.30 10.45 -2.61
C ILE A 13 -14.10 10.07 -1.77
N HIS A 14 -14.04 8.79 -1.37
CA HIS A 14 -12.87 8.20 -0.73
C HIS A 14 -12.09 7.41 -1.77
N ILE A 15 -10.77 7.59 -1.78
CA ILE A 15 -9.87 6.89 -2.70
C ILE A 15 -8.77 6.23 -1.85
N ASP A 16 -8.63 4.93 -2.00
CA ASP A 16 -7.57 4.12 -1.40
C ASP A 16 -6.72 3.50 -2.52
N MET A 17 -5.42 3.45 -2.32
CA MET A 17 -4.49 2.90 -3.31
C MET A 17 -4.25 1.42 -3.03
N ASP A 18 -4.62 0.58 -4.00
CA ASP A 18 -4.46 -0.87 -3.92
C ASP A 18 -3.03 -1.28 -3.60
N ALA A 19 -2.84 -1.99 -2.47
CA ALA A 19 -1.56 -2.50 -1.99
C ALA A 19 -0.37 -1.52 -2.15
N PHE A 20 -0.60 -0.23 -1.87
CA PHE A 20 0.21 0.89 -2.35
C PHE A 20 1.73 0.67 -2.41
N TYR A 21 2.38 0.36 -1.28
CA TYR A 21 3.84 0.20 -1.28
C TYR A 21 4.31 -0.98 -2.13
N ALA A 22 3.62 -2.12 -2.06
CA ALA A 22 3.97 -3.28 -2.88
C ALA A 22 3.76 -3.00 -4.37
N SER A 23 2.70 -2.27 -4.73
CA SER A 23 2.44 -1.88 -6.12
C SER A 23 3.49 -0.91 -6.66
N VAL A 24 4.02 0.01 -5.84
CA VAL A 24 5.17 0.85 -6.23
C VAL A 24 6.41 -0.01 -6.46
N GLU A 25 6.70 -0.97 -5.58
CA GLU A 25 7.86 -1.86 -5.75
C GLU A 25 7.75 -2.75 -7.00
N GLN A 26 6.57 -3.30 -7.31
CA GLN A 26 6.32 -4.10 -8.52
C GLN A 26 6.35 -3.26 -9.80
N ARG A 27 5.96 -1.98 -9.73
CA ARG A 27 6.06 -1.06 -10.88
C ARG A 27 7.52 -0.80 -11.22
N ASP A 28 8.31 -0.44 -10.22
CA ASP A 28 9.69 0.03 -10.38
C ASP A 28 10.69 -1.12 -10.58
N ASN A 29 10.39 -2.32 -10.09
CA ASN A 29 11.22 -3.53 -10.25
C ASN A 29 10.39 -4.60 -10.99
N PRO A 30 10.49 -4.67 -12.33
CA PRO A 30 9.67 -5.56 -13.13
C PRO A 30 9.77 -7.04 -12.73
N GLU A 31 10.90 -7.49 -12.17
CA GLU A 31 11.08 -8.86 -11.70
C GLU A 31 10.21 -9.24 -10.49
N TYR A 32 9.56 -8.28 -9.83
CA TYR A 32 8.65 -8.52 -8.71
C TYR A 32 7.18 -8.70 -9.13
N ARG A 33 6.85 -8.40 -10.38
CA ARG A 33 5.48 -8.51 -10.89
C ARG A 33 5.03 -9.97 -10.89
N GLY A 34 3.81 -10.23 -10.41
CA GLY A 34 3.27 -11.58 -10.29
C GLY A 34 3.88 -12.41 -9.16
N LYS A 35 4.77 -11.84 -8.34
CA LYS A 35 5.37 -12.51 -7.17
C LYS A 35 4.73 -12.02 -5.88
N ALA A 36 4.76 -12.88 -4.86
CA ALA A 36 4.37 -12.54 -3.50
C ALA A 36 5.37 -11.54 -2.88
N VAL A 37 5.11 -10.25 -3.04
CA VAL A 37 5.92 -9.16 -2.45
C VAL A 37 5.40 -8.76 -1.08
N VAL A 38 6.32 -8.64 -0.13
CA VAL A 38 6.09 -8.16 1.24
C VAL A 38 7.01 -6.99 1.54
N VAL A 39 6.43 -5.80 1.72
CA VAL A 39 7.16 -4.59 2.11
C VAL A 39 7.13 -4.47 3.62
N GLY A 40 8.29 -4.34 4.26
CA GLY A 40 8.36 -4.18 5.71
C GLY A 40 9.74 -4.44 6.30
N GLY A 41 9.77 -4.66 7.62
CA GLY A 41 10.98 -5.16 8.26
C GLY A 41 11.29 -6.59 7.82
N LEU A 42 12.57 -6.95 7.71
CA LEU A 42 12.98 -8.29 7.32
C LEU A 42 12.64 -9.34 8.40
N PRO A 43 12.40 -10.61 8.03
CA PRO A 43 12.13 -11.69 8.99
C PRO A 43 13.36 -12.06 9.84
N GLU A 44 14.59 -11.82 9.36
CA GLU A 44 15.82 -12.13 10.08
C GLU A 44 16.09 -11.19 11.27
N GLY A 45 17.03 -11.58 12.13
CA GLY A 45 17.44 -10.81 13.32
C GLY A 45 16.32 -10.67 14.36
N ARG A 46 16.14 -9.44 14.88
CA ARG A 46 15.07 -9.11 15.85
C ARG A 46 13.65 -9.30 15.28
N GLY A 47 13.53 -9.54 13.97
CA GLY A 47 12.27 -9.63 13.26
C GLY A 47 11.70 -8.26 12.92
N GLY A 48 10.85 -8.24 11.89
CA GLY A 48 10.16 -7.07 11.40
C GLY A 48 8.65 -7.19 11.48
N VAL A 49 7.98 -6.15 11.00
CA VAL A 49 6.53 -6.12 10.79
C VAL A 49 6.27 -5.81 9.31
N VAL A 50 5.26 -6.47 8.75
CA VAL A 50 4.76 -6.22 7.39
C VAL A 50 4.06 -4.86 7.35
N ALA A 51 4.58 -3.94 6.55
CA ALA A 51 3.94 -2.66 6.28
C ALA A 51 2.85 -2.81 5.20
N THR A 52 3.11 -3.60 4.16
CA THR A 52 2.17 -3.88 3.08
C THR A 52 2.48 -5.24 2.45
N ALA A 53 1.43 -5.96 2.06
CA ALA A 53 1.52 -7.18 1.28
C ALA A 53 0.83 -6.99 -0.08
N SER A 54 1.48 -7.45 -1.14
CA SER A 54 0.90 -7.59 -2.49
C SER A 54 -0.31 -8.53 -2.49
N TYR A 55 -1.13 -8.48 -3.54
CA TYR A 55 -2.26 -9.41 -3.67
C TYR A 55 -1.79 -10.86 -3.75
N GLU A 56 -0.70 -11.11 -4.45
CA GLU A 56 -0.05 -12.42 -4.56
C GLU A 56 0.44 -12.94 -3.20
N ALA A 57 0.89 -12.08 -2.30
CA ALA A 57 1.23 -12.50 -0.93
C ALA A 57 -0.02 -12.73 -0.07
N ARG A 58 -1.09 -11.96 -0.30
CA ARG A 58 -2.36 -12.07 0.45
C ARG A 58 -3.08 -13.40 0.20
N THR A 59 -2.89 -14.05 -0.96
CA THR A 59 -3.45 -15.39 -1.22
C THR A 59 -2.93 -16.45 -0.25
N PHE A 60 -1.73 -16.24 0.31
CA PHE A 60 -1.14 -17.08 1.35
C PHE A 60 -1.51 -16.65 2.77
N GLY A 61 -2.40 -15.66 2.92
CA GLY A 61 -2.83 -15.12 4.21
C GLY A 61 -1.90 -14.07 4.82
N VAL A 62 -0.88 -13.61 4.09
CA VAL A 62 -0.01 -12.51 4.55
C VAL A 62 -0.79 -11.19 4.55
N ARG A 63 -0.71 -10.43 5.64
CA ARG A 63 -1.41 -9.15 5.82
C ARG A 63 -0.54 -8.10 6.50
N SER A 64 -0.91 -6.83 6.35
CA SER A 64 -0.27 -5.72 7.08
C SER A 64 -0.36 -5.91 8.59
N ALA A 65 0.60 -5.32 9.32
CA ALA A 65 0.79 -5.46 10.76
C ALA A 65 1.11 -6.89 11.26
N MET A 66 1.28 -7.87 10.35
CA MET A 66 1.76 -9.21 10.69
C MET A 66 3.26 -9.18 11.03
N PRO A 67 3.75 -9.97 12.00
CA PRO A 67 5.18 -10.20 12.16
C PRO A 67 5.80 -10.81 10.90
N SER A 68 6.91 -10.27 10.40
CA SER A 68 7.54 -10.72 9.16
C SER A 68 7.98 -12.19 9.22
N LYS A 69 8.38 -12.68 10.41
CA LYS A 69 8.66 -14.11 10.62
C LYS A 69 7.45 -14.99 10.35
N LYS A 70 6.25 -14.54 10.76
CA LYS A 70 5.01 -15.27 10.48
C LYS A 70 4.63 -15.19 9.00
N ALA A 71 4.86 -14.03 8.36
CA ALA A 71 4.66 -13.90 6.92
C ALA A 71 5.56 -14.86 6.12
N LEU A 72 6.83 -15.00 6.49
CA LEU A 72 7.76 -15.95 5.87
C LEU A 72 7.31 -17.40 6.07
N GLN A 73 6.78 -17.75 7.26
CA GLN A 73 6.23 -19.09 7.49
C GLN A 73 5.00 -19.39 6.62
N LEU A 74 4.16 -18.39 6.34
CA LEU A 74 2.97 -18.55 5.50
C LEU A 74 3.32 -18.59 4.00
N CYS A 75 4.35 -17.85 3.60
CA CYS A 75 4.81 -17.75 2.22
C CYS A 75 6.36 -17.79 2.20
N PRO A 76 6.97 -18.99 2.16
CA PRO A 76 8.42 -19.14 2.22
C PRO A 76 9.18 -18.49 1.06
N ASP A 77 8.54 -18.44 -0.11
CA ASP A 77 9.12 -17.86 -1.34
C ASP A 77 8.79 -16.37 -1.52
N ALA A 78 8.25 -15.71 -0.49
CA ALA A 78 7.91 -14.29 -0.55
C ALA A 78 9.16 -13.41 -0.73
N VAL A 79 9.04 -12.42 -1.61
CA VAL A 79 10.06 -11.39 -1.81
C VAL A 79 9.90 -10.32 -0.74
N PHE A 80 10.82 -10.29 0.23
CA PHE A 80 10.85 -9.26 1.26
C PHE A 80 11.63 -8.02 0.79
N VAL A 81 10.99 -6.87 0.82
CA VAL A 81 11.56 -5.59 0.39
C VAL A 81 11.55 -4.59 1.54
N ARG A 82 12.68 -3.92 1.77
CA ARG A 82 12.75 -2.81 2.74
C ARG A 82 12.02 -1.58 2.18
N PRO A 83 11.25 -0.84 3.00
CA PRO A 83 10.49 0.31 2.50
C PRO A 83 11.35 1.40 1.85
N ARG A 84 10.99 1.83 0.63
CA ARG A 84 11.54 3.02 -0.03
C ARG A 84 10.62 4.25 0.16
N PHE A 85 10.52 4.74 1.40
CA PHE A 85 9.57 5.83 1.74
C PHE A 85 9.69 7.09 0.89
N ALA A 86 10.89 7.44 0.42
CA ALA A 86 11.09 8.56 -0.50
C ALA A 86 10.32 8.37 -1.81
N ALA A 87 10.42 7.19 -2.43
CA ALA A 87 9.68 6.84 -3.65
C ALA A 87 8.17 6.82 -3.41
N TYR A 88 7.72 6.30 -2.27
CA TYR A 88 6.29 6.27 -1.93
C TYR A 88 5.71 7.67 -1.78
N LYS A 89 6.47 8.60 -1.18
CA LYS A 89 6.08 10.00 -1.03
C LYS A 89 5.99 10.70 -2.39
N GLU A 90 6.96 10.47 -3.28
CA GLU A 90 6.95 11.01 -4.65
C GLU A 90 5.71 10.55 -5.43
N VAL A 91 5.37 9.25 -5.37
CA VAL A 91 4.17 8.72 -6.02
C VAL A 91 2.90 9.30 -5.41
N SER A 92 2.84 9.44 -4.08
CA SER A 92 1.71 10.07 -3.39
C SER A 92 1.50 11.53 -3.83
N GLN A 93 2.58 12.29 -4.03
CA GLN A 93 2.50 13.67 -4.55
C GLN A 93 1.89 13.70 -5.96
N LYS A 94 2.36 12.84 -6.86
CA LYS A 94 1.80 12.71 -8.23
C LYS A 94 0.31 12.38 -8.21
N ILE A 95 -0.14 11.50 -7.31
CA ILE A 95 -1.56 11.16 -7.14
C ILE A 95 -2.35 12.37 -6.62
N ARG A 96 -1.81 13.09 -5.62
CA ARG A 96 -2.44 14.29 -5.04
C ARG A 96 -2.59 15.43 -6.06
N GLU A 97 -1.64 15.59 -6.97
CA GLU A 97 -1.72 16.55 -8.09
C GLU A 97 -2.85 16.24 -9.08
N ILE A 98 -3.28 14.98 -9.15
CA ILE A 98 -4.46 14.60 -9.94
C ILE A 98 -5.71 14.95 -9.14
N PHE A 99 -5.75 14.61 -7.85
CA PHE A 99 -6.89 14.89 -6.97
C PHE A 99 -7.23 16.39 -6.91
N SER A 100 -6.23 17.27 -6.85
CA SER A 100 -6.41 18.72 -6.80
C SER A 100 -7.06 19.32 -8.05
N ARG A 101 -7.25 18.55 -9.14
CA ARG A 101 -7.99 18.98 -10.33
C ARG A 101 -9.51 18.81 -10.18
N TYR A 102 -9.95 18.04 -9.19
CA TYR A 102 -11.35 17.64 -8.99
C TYR A 102 -11.92 18.04 -7.62
N THR A 103 -11.11 18.63 -6.76
CA THR A 103 -11.47 19.08 -5.40
C THR A 103 -10.87 20.44 -5.13
#